data_AF-A0A967W835-F1
#
_entry.id   AF-A0A967W835-F1
#
_cell.length_a   1.000
_cell.length_b   1.000
_cell.length_c   1.000
_cell.angle_alpha   90.00
_cell.angle_beta   90.00
_cell.angle_gamma   90.00
#
_symmetry.space_group_name_H-M   'P 1'
#
loop_
_entity.id
_entity.type
_entity.pdbx_description
1 polymer ?
#
loop_
_entity_poly.entity_id
_entity_poly.type
_entity_poly.pdbx_seq_one_letter_code
_entity_poly.pdbx_strand_id
1 'polypeptide(L)'
;MRFLNMLNPAYLKFDSPLAWGGLNLVAFGLVSVAYFFMLRGSDQVNTKRLAVLGALLGLGLPIYTGFDLTVHQHRPVWSTPLMPVLFVALSLVSGAAVASFLAKGEGKLLAMLRSFMLWSGGATAV
;
A
#
# COMPACT_ATOMS: atom_id res chain seq x y z
N MET A 1 3.06 -26.71 3.83
CA MET A 1 2.62 -26.29 5.17
C MET A 1 3.48 -25.19 5.84
N ARG A 2 4.78 -25.04 5.55
CA ARG A 2 5.65 -24.03 6.21
C ARG A 2 5.20 -22.57 6.07
N PHE A 3 4.49 -22.21 4.98
CA PHE A 3 4.03 -20.84 4.72
C PHE A 3 2.84 -20.43 5.60
N LEU A 4 1.97 -21.37 5.98
CA LEU A 4 0.82 -21.10 6.86
C LEU A 4 1.25 -20.75 8.28
N ASN A 5 2.45 -21.19 8.70
CA ASN A 5 3.00 -20.85 10.00
C ASN A 5 3.37 -19.37 10.14
N MET A 6 3.57 -18.64 9.03
CA MET A 6 3.75 -17.18 9.06
C MET A 6 2.46 -16.43 9.40
N LEU A 7 1.30 -17.05 9.23
CA LEU A 7 -0.02 -16.48 9.56
C LEU A 7 -0.54 -16.96 10.92
N ASN A 8 0.15 -17.90 11.55
CA ASN A 8 -0.25 -18.45 12.84
C ASN A 8 0.23 -17.53 13.97
N PRO A 9 -0.66 -16.93 14.78
CA PRO A 9 -0.30 -16.04 15.87
C PRO A 9 0.61 -16.68 16.93
N ALA A 10 0.64 -18.02 17.02
CA ALA A 10 1.56 -18.74 17.90
C ALA A 10 3.05 -18.68 17.48
N TYR A 11 3.35 -18.33 16.21
CA TYR A 11 4.71 -18.26 15.67
C TYR A 11 5.09 -16.86 15.15
N LEU A 12 4.24 -15.85 15.39
CA LEU A 12 4.52 -14.47 14.99
C LEU A 12 5.60 -13.85 15.88
N LYS A 13 6.76 -13.55 15.28
CA LYS A 13 7.77 -12.71 15.91
C LYS A 13 7.49 -11.25 15.59
N PHE A 14 6.96 -10.51 16.56
CA PHE A 14 6.64 -9.08 16.43
C PHE A 14 7.87 -8.18 16.23
N ASP A 15 9.08 -8.68 16.51
CA ASP A 15 10.35 -8.00 16.18
C ASP A 15 10.71 -8.04 14.69
N SER A 16 10.01 -8.84 13.87
CA SER A 16 10.30 -8.97 12.45
C SER A 16 9.43 -8.02 11.62
N PRO A 17 10.01 -7.11 10.82
CA PRO A 17 9.25 -6.28 9.88
C PRO A 17 8.43 -7.11 8.88
N LEU A 18 8.92 -8.29 8.51
CA LEU A 18 8.25 -9.21 7.60
C LEU A 18 6.94 -9.77 8.17
N ALA A 19 6.87 -9.99 9.49
CA ALA A 19 5.65 -10.45 10.16
C ALA A 19 4.56 -9.34 10.10
N TRP A 20 4.95 -8.08 10.30
CA TRP A 20 4.05 -6.93 10.16
C TRP A 20 3.57 -6.75 8.72
N GLY A 21 4.45 -6.92 7.73
CA GLY A 21 4.08 -6.89 6.32
C GLY A 21 3.07 -7.98 5.94
N GLY A 22 3.28 -9.21 6.44
CA GLY A 22 2.36 -10.33 6.24
C GLY A 22 0.97 -10.08 6.84
N LEU A 23 0.91 -9.57 8.07
CA LEU A 23 -0.37 -9.19 8.71
C LEU A 23 -1.09 -8.08 7.94
N ASN A 24 -0.35 -7.05 7.49
CA ASN A 24 -0.93 -5.94 6.75
C ASN A 24 -1.50 -6.40 5.39
N LEU A 25 -0.78 -7.27 4.67
CA LEU A 25 -1.26 -7.86 3.41
C LEU A 25 -2.55 -8.66 3.60
N VAL A 26 -2.64 -9.48 4.66
CA VAL A 26 -3.87 -10.24 4.94
C VAL A 26 -5.01 -9.31 5.34
N ALA A 27 -4.76 -8.32 6.20
CA ALA A 27 -5.77 -7.34 6.59
C ALA A 27 -6.28 -6.53 5.39
N PHE A 28 -5.37 -6.02 4.55
CA PHE A 28 -5.70 -5.30 3.33
C PHE A 28 -6.50 -6.16 2.36
N GLY A 29 -6.12 -7.42 2.18
CA GLY A 29 -6.86 -8.39 1.36
C GLY A 29 -8.28 -8.62 1.87
N LEU A 30 -8.46 -8.84 3.17
CA LEU A 30 -9.77 -9.01 3.80
C LEU A 30 -10.66 -7.76 3.66
N VAL A 31 -10.11 -6.58 3.93
CA VAL A 31 -10.83 -5.31 3.77
C VAL A 31 -11.20 -5.05 2.32
N SER A 32 -10.32 -5.36 1.37
CA SER A 32 -10.59 -5.20 -0.07
C SER A 32 -11.74 -6.09 -0.55
N VAL A 33 -11.77 -7.35 -0.09
CA VAL A 33 -12.86 -8.28 -0.39
C VAL A 33 -14.17 -7.79 0.25
N ALA A 34 -14.15 -7.42 1.52
CA ALA A 34 -15.32 -6.89 2.21
C ALA A 34 -15.86 -5.62 1.56
N TYR A 35 -14.97 -4.71 1.14
CA TYR A 35 -15.32 -3.49 0.42
C TYR A 35 -16.01 -3.83 -0.92
N PHE A 36 -15.48 -4.78 -1.68
CA PHE A 36 -16.08 -5.21 -2.94
C PHE A 36 -17.48 -5.81 -2.77
N PHE A 37 -17.70 -6.58 -1.70
CA PHE A 37 -19.04 -7.08 -1.36
C PHE A 37 -19.99 -5.95 -0.94
N MET A 38 -19.53 -5.01 -0.11
CA MET A 38 -20.35 -3.86 0.32
C MET A 38 -20.69 -2.91 -0.82
N LEU A 39 -19.80 -2.78 -1.81
CA LEU A 39 -20.05 -1.98 -3.02
C LEU A 39 -21.27 -2.47 -3.83
N ARG A 40 -21.63 -3.76 -3.69
CA ARG A 40 -22.83 -4.34 -4.33
C ARG A 40 -24.10 -4.12 -3.52
N GLY A 41 -23.98 -3.72 -2.25
CA GLY A 41 -25.09 -3.36 -1.39
C GLY A 41 -25.45 -1.87 -1.50
N SER A 42 -26.53 -1.47 -0.85
CA SER A 42 -26.98 -0.06 -0.78
C SER A 42 -26.39 0.72 0.40
N ASP A 43 -25.56 0.10 1.25
CA ASP A 43 -25.02 0.73 2.46
C ASP A 43 -23.78 1.58 2.16
N GLN A 44 -24.03 2.87 1.88
CA GLN A 44 -22.97 3.82 1.53
C GLN A 44 -22.08 4.21 2.72
N VAL A 45 -22.60 4.18 3.95
CA VAL A 45 -21.84 4.62 5.14
C VAL A 45 -20.73 3.62 5.43
N ASN A 46 -21.08 2.33 5.45
CA ASN A 46 -20.11 1.28 5.71
C ASN A 46 -19.13 1.12 4.54
N THR A 47 -19.60 1.26 3.30
CA THR A 47 -18.73 1.26 2.12
C THR A 47 -17.65 2.36 2.20
N LYS A 48 -18.03 3.59 2.59
CA LYS A 48 -17.07 4.70 2.74
C LYS A 48 -16.05 4.45 3.87
N ARG A 49 -16.48 3.88 4.99
CA ARG A 49 -15.58 3.51 6.10
C ARG A 49 -14.56 2.44 5.67
N LEU A 50 -15.02 1.41 4.97
CA LEU A 50 -14.14 0.37 4.44
C LEU A 50 -13.19 0.91 3.36
N ALA A 51 -13.62 1.85 2.52
CA ALA A 51 -12.74 2.51 1.57
C ALA A 51 -11.60 3.27 2.26
N VAL A 52 -11.90 4.02 3.33
CA VAL A 52 -10.89 4.75 4.11
C VAL A 52 -9.95 3.78 4.81
N LEU A 53 -10.47 2.72 5.44
CA LEU A 53 -9.65 1.68 6.07
C LEU A 53 -8.75 0.98 5.04
N GLY A 54 -9.29 0.63 3.87
CA GLY A 54 -8.54 0.04 2.78
C GLY A 54 -7.45 0.96 2.26
N ALA A 55 -7.71 2.25 2.13
CA ALA A 55 -6.71 3.24 1.73
C ALA A 55 -5.58 3.38 2.76
N LEU A 56 -5.90 3.39 4.07
CA LEU A 56 -4.89 3.45 5.14
C LEU A 56 -4.02 2.19 5.18
N LEU A 57 -4.64 1.00 5.08
CA LEU A 57 -3.90 -0.26 5.00
C LEU A 57 -3.05 -0.34 3.74
N GLY A 58 -3.60 0.10 2.60
CA GLY A 58 -2.90 0.18 1.32
C GLY A 58 -1.68 1.10 1.35
N LEU A 59 -1.75 2.25 2.04
CA LEU A 59 -0.59 3.11 2.29
C LEU A 59 0.41 2.48 3.27
N GLY A 60 -0.06 1.66 4.20
CA GLY A 60 0.82 0.90 5.10
C GLY A 60 1.71 -0.11 4.36
N LEU A 61 1.30 -0.58 3.18
CA LEU A 61 2.08 -1.52 2.37
C LEU A 61 3.45 -0.96 1.92
N PRO A 62 3.52 0.14 1.16
CA PRO A 62 4.80 0.71 0.74
C PRO A 62 5.65 1.21 1.92
N ILE A 63 5.00 1.65 3.02
CA ILE A 63 5.70 2.06 4.24
C ILE A 63 6.47 0.86 4.83
N TYR A 64 5.81 -0.29 5.04
CA TYR A 64 6.50 -1.46 5.61
C TYR A 64 7.59 -1.97 4.67
N THR A 65 7.37 -1.98 3.35
CA THR A 65 8.38 -2.47 2.40
C THR A 65 9.63 -1.61 2.42
N GLY A 66 9.46 -0.29 2.54
CA GLY A 66 10.59 0.61 2.69
C GLY A 66 11.31 0.40 4.02
N PHE A 67 10.57 0.21 5.12
CA PHE A 67 11.17 -0.10 6.43
C PHE A 67 11.94 -1.43 6.44
N ASP A 68 11.43 -2.47 5.79
CA ASP A 68 12.10 -3.77 5.70
C ASP A 68 13.50 -3.65 5.05
N LEU A 69 13.63 -2.76 4.06
CA LEU A 69 14.93 -2.44 3.45
C LEU A 69 15.86 -1.66 4.41
N THR A 70 15.32 -0.76 5.23
CA THR A 70 16.14 0.01 6.20
C THR A 70 16.78 -0.84 7.30
N VAL A 71 16.19 -2.00 7.63
CA VAL A 71 16.77 -2.92 8.63
C VAL A 71 18.06 -3.56 8.13
N HIS A 72 18.28 -3.59 6.81
CA HIS A 72 19.48 -4.17 6.21
C HIS A 72 20.65 -3.17 6.17
N GLN A 73 21.26 -2.93 7.34
CA GLN A 73 22.34 -1.94 7.56
C GLN A 73 23.61 -2.15 6.71
N HIS A 74 23.80 -3.35 6.15
CA HIS A 74 24.96 -3.67 5.28
C HIS A 74 24.85 -3.10 3.85
N ARG A 75 23.71 -2.49 3.49
CA ARG A 75 23.47 -1.91 2.15
C ARG A 75 23.34 -0.39 2.28
N PRO A 76 24.36 0.40 1.88
CA PRO A 76 24.40 1.85 2.11
C PRO A 76 23.23 2.63 1.51
N VAL A 77 22.68 2.15 0.39
CA VAL A 77 21.52 2.78 -0.27
C VAL A 77 20.22 2.50 0.50
N TRP A 78 20.12 1.32 1.13
CA TRP A 78 18.90 0.86 1.78
C TRP A 78 18.80 1.29 3.24
N SER A 79 19.92 1.54 3.91
CA SER A 79 19.96 1.98 5.31
C SER A 79 19.58 3.44 5.53
N THR A 80 19.12 4.15 4.49
CA THR A 80 18.73 5.56 4.61
C THR A 80 17.32 5.69 5.20
N PRO A 81 17.08 6.64 6.12
CA PRO A 81 15.74 6.91 6.66
C PRO A 81 14.71 7.37 5.60
N LEU A 82 15.18 7.71 4.40
CA LEU A 82 14.36 8.17 3.27
C LEU A 82 13.64 7.01 2.55
N MET A 83 14.09 5.76 2.69
CA MET A 83 13.54 4.62 1.94
C MET A 83 12.01 4.42 2.11
N PRO A 84 11.41 4.50 3.32
CA PRO A 84 9.96 4.40 3.47
C PRO A 84 9.20 5.48 2.71
N VAL A 85 9.70 6.72 2.71
CA VAL A 85 9.09 7.85 2.02
C VAL A 85 9.19 7.68 0.51
N LEU A 86 10.36 7.27 0.01
CA LEU A 86 10.58 6.98 -1.40
C LEU A 86 9.68 5.84 -1.90
N PHE A 87 9.50 4.77 -1.12
CA PHE A 87 8.60 3.68 -1.48
C PHE A 87 7.14 4.13 -1.57
N VAL A 88 6.68 5.00 -0.66
CA VAL A 88 5.34 5.58 -0.74
C VAL A 88 5.19 6.39 -2.03
N ALA A 89 6.14 7.29 -2.32
CA ALA A 89 6.08 8.11 -3.52
C ALA A 89 6.11 7.26 -4.80
N LEU A 90 6.99 6.26 -4.89
CA LEU A 90 7.07 5.33 -6.02
C LEU A 90 5.77 4.51 -6.19
N SER A 91 5.17 4.07 -5.08
CA SER A 91 3.89 3.33 -5.12
C SER A 91 2.75 4.20 -5.65
N LEU A 92 2.73 5.50 -5.30
CA LEU A 92 1.74 6.45 -5.80
C LEU A 92 1.94 6.73 -7.30
N VAL A 93 3.18 6.91 -7.77
CA VAL A 93 3.48 7.07 -9.21
C VAL A 93 2.98 5.86 -10.00
N SER A 94 3.37 4.66 -9.56
CA SER A 94 3.01 3.41 -10.24
C SER A 94 1.50 3.15 -10.19
N GLY A 95 0.87 3.34 -9.02
CA GLY A 95 -0.57 3.19 -8.84
C GLY A 95 -1.37 4.18 -9.70
N ALA A 96 -0.95 5.45 -9.74
CA ALA A 96 -1.57 6.45 -10.59
C ALA A 96 -1.38 6.15 -12.08
N ALA A 97 -0.26 5.55 -12.49
CA ALA A 97 -0.02 5.10 -13.87
C ALA A 97 -1.02 4.03 -14.28
N VAL A 98 -1.14 2.97 -13.49
CA VAL A 98 -2.10 1.91 -13.76
C VAL A 98 -3.54 2.44 -13.76
N ALA A 99 -3.88 3.31 -12.80
CA ALA A 99 -5.20 3.93 -12.74
C ALA A 99 -5.50 4.81 -13.97
N SER A 100 -4.49 5.51 -14.50
CA SER A 100 -4.65 6.36 -15.69
C SER A 100 -4.96 5.54 -16.95
N PHE A 101 -4.34 4.36 -17.09
CA PHE A 101 -4.68 3.43 -18.17
C PHE A 101 -6.11 2.87 -18.02
N LEU A 102 -6.59 2.68 -16.79
CA LEU A 102 -7.92 2.14 -16.49
C LEU A 102 -9.05 3.19 -16.53
N ALA A 103 -8.72 4.49 -16.52
CA ALA A 103 -9.69 5.58 -16.41
C ALA A 103 -10.63 5.77 -17.62
N LYS A 104 -10.49 4.96 -18.70
CA LYS A 104 -11.37 4.93 -19.89
C LYS A 104 -11.77 6.31 -20.47
N GLY A 105 -10.89 7.30 -20.37
CA GLY A 105 -11.10 8.63 -20.96
C GLY A 105 -11.84 9.65 -20.07
N GLU A 106 -12.08 9.36 -18.79
CA GLU A 106 -12.65 10.34 -17.87
C GLU A 106 -11.66 11.48 -17.58
N GLY A 107 -11.82 12.61 -18.26
CA GLY A 107 -10.85 13.72 -18.26
C GLY A 107 -10.56 14.30 -16.87
N LYS A 108 -11.56 14.36 -15.99
CA LYS A 108 -11.40 14.86 -14.61
C LYS A 108 -10.53 13.92 -13.76
N LEU A 109 -10.76 12.61 -13.90
CA LEU A 109 -9.97 11.58 -13.22
C LEU A 109 -8.52 11.59 -13.73
N LEU A 110 -8.32 11.67 -15.04
CA LEU A 110 -7.00 11.75 -15.66
C LEU A 110 -6.21 12.99 -15.21
N ALA A 111 -6.85 14.15 -15.12
CA ALA A 111 -6.20 15.37 -14.63
C ALA A 111 -5.74 15.24 -13.17
N MET A 112 -6.56 14.63 -12.32
CA MET A 112 -6.23 14.36 -10.93
C MET A 112 -5.09 13.35 -10.80
N LEU A 113 -5.14 12.23 -11.53
CA LEU A 113 -4.11 11.20 -11.53
C LEU A 113 -2.76 11.74 -12.02
N ARG A 114 -2.77 12.58 -13.07
CA ARG A 114 -1.56 13.26 -13.55
C ARG A 114 -0.97 14.19 -12.50
N SER A 115 -1.81 14.91 -11.75
CA SER A 115 -1.34 15.77 -10.66
C SER A 115 -0.65 14.95 -9.56
N PHE A 116 -1.23 13.80 -9.19
CA PHE A 116 -0.60 12.88 -8.23
C PHE A 116 0.72 12.32 -8.75
N MET A 117 0.80 11.93 -10.03
CA MET A 117 2.05 11.47 -10.64
C MET A 117 3.14 12.53 -10.64
N LEU A 118 2.80 13.77 -10.99
CA LEU A 118 3.79 14.86 -11.05
C LEU A 118 4.32 15.19 -9.65
N TRP A 119 3.43 15.22 -8.65
CA TRP A 119 3.82 15.47 -7.27
C TRP A 119 4.67 14.35 -6.68
N SER A 120 4.23 13.09 -6.86
CA SER A 120 4.96 11.93 -6.34
C SER A 120 6.26 11.65 -7.12
N GLY A 121 6.27 11.84 -8.43
CA GLY A 121 7.47 11.73 -9.27
C GLY A 121 8.50 12.81 -8.95
N GLY A 122 8.08 14.05 -8.71
CA GLY A 122 8.95 15.11 -8.22
C GLY A 122 9.59 14.80 -6.87
N ALA A 123 8.86 14.15 -5.96
CA ALA A 123 9.38 13.73 -4.66
C ALA A 123 10.45 12.62 -4.75
N THR A 124 10.47 11.85 -5.84
CA THR A 124 11.44 10.76 -6.07
C THR A 124 12.67 11.15 -6.88
N ALA A 125 12.70 12.36 -7.45
CA ALA A 125 13.78 12.82 -8.33
C ALA A 125 15.01 13.40 -7.60
N VAL A 126 15.20 13.05 -6.32
CA VAL A 126 16.31 13.49 -5.45
C VAL A 126 17.48 12.51 -5.52
#